data_AF-A0A329R2T5-F1
#
_entry.id   AF-A0A329R2T5-F1
#
_cell.length_a   1.000
_cell.length_b   1.000
_cell.length_c   1.000
_cell.angle_alpha   90.00
_cell.angle_beta   90.00
_cell.angle_gamma   90.00
#
_symmetry.space_group_name_H-M   'P 1'
#
loop_
_entity.id
_entity.type
_entity.pdbx_description
1 polymer ?
#
loop_
_entity_poly.entity_id
_entity_poly.type
_entity_poly.pdbx_seq_one_letter_code
_entity_poly.pdbx_strand_id
1 'polypeptide(L)'
;MPGKPPRIKAGTSYPQAGFRRIARLPCRVWLATGPRPGWAGAPGDHVRLGNVAERDIDAEIAELSETLSGIEKVIEPDKLREQIAELEDQASAPDLWDDVERAQQVTSRLSYAQVELRKVAELRQRVDDLPVMLELGRDEGDSDAVAEVSRELDALKESIADLEIRTLLSGEYDEREAVVTIRSGAGGVDAADFADMLLRMYLRWAERHGYRTEVLDTSYAEEAGLKSATFEVKAPFAFGKLSIEAGTHRLVRISPFDNQGRRQTSFAAVEVVPLIEHTDHIEVPENDIRVDVFRSSGPGGQSVNTTDSAVRITHLPTGIVVSMQNEKSQIQNRAAAMRVLQSRLLLIQRQEEEAKKRELAGDVKASWGDQMRSYVLHPYQMVKDLRTGVEIGNPQAVFDGEIDRLIEEGIRWRRQQQESSSTS
;
A
#
# COMPACT_ATOMS: atom_id res chain seq x y z
N MET A 1 38.32 19.85 -42.28
CA MET A 1 37.57 18.74 -42.90
C MET A 1 36.49 18.29 -41.92
N PRO A 2 35.19 18.50 -42.19
CA PRO A 2 34.13 17.87 -41.41
C PRO A 2 33.57 16.67 -42.18
N GLY A 3 33.66 15.48 -41.58
CA GLY A 3 33.14 14.23 -42.13
C GLY A 3 31.61 14.20 -42.09
N LYS A 4 30.99 13.98 -43.24
CA LYS A 4 29.55 13.71 -43.40
C LYS A 4 29.17 12.36 -42.77
N PRO A 5 27.96 12.22 -42.20
CA PRO A 5 27.41 10.93 -41.80
C PRO A 5 26.89 10.15 -43.02
N PRO A 6 26.95 8.81 -43.05
CA PRO A 6 26.47 8.02 -44.18
C PRO A 6 24.94 7.85 -44.14
N ARG A 7 24.33 8.09 -45.30
CA ARG A 7 22.95 7.71 -45.65
C ARG A 7 22.88 6.18 -45.82
N ILE A 8 21.97 5.51 -45.11
CA ILE A 8 21.57 4.13 -45.42
C ILE A 8 20.14 4.14 -45.94
N LYS A 9 19.97 3.44 -47.06
CA LYS A 9 18.79 3.38 -47.91
C LYS A 9 17.72 2.48 -47.32
N ALA A 10 16.47 2.89 -47.52
CA ALA A 10 15.26 2.13 -47.31
C ALA A 10 15.23 0.84 -48.16
N GLY A 11 14.65 -0.20 -47.58
CA GLY A 11 14.23 -1.41 -48.27
C GLY A 11 14.37 -2.63 -47.37
N THR A 12 13.26 -3.11 -46.78
CA THR A 12 12.78 -4.49 -46.95
C THR A 12 11.34 -4.57 -46.42
N SER A 13 10.50 -5.15 -47.29
CA SER A 13 9.08 -5.48 -47.25
C SER A 13 8.51 -6.10 -45.96
N TYR A 14 7.35 -5.59 -45.55
CA TYR A 14 6.35 -6.29 -44.73
C TYR A 14 5.51 -7.24 -45.62
N PRO A 15 5.15 -8.45 -45.17
CA PRO A 15 4.16 -9.27 -45.87
C PRO A 15 2.74 -8.81 -45.53
N GLN A 16 1.98 -8.42 -46.56
CA GLN A 16 0.55 -8.15 -46.48
C GLN A 16 -0.24 -9.46 -46.34
N ALA A 17 -0.96 -9.62 -45.22
CA ALA A 17 -2.01 -10.62 -45.10
C ALA A 17 -3.34 -10.00 -45.54
N GLY A 18 -3.88 -10.51 -46.65
CA GLY A 18 -5.05 -9.98 -47.33
C GLY A 18 -6.35 -10.14 -46.55
N PHE A 19 -7.08 -9.03 -46.43
CA PHE A 19 -8.51 -8.99 -46.17
C PHE A 19 -9.26 -9.68 -47.33
N ARG A 20 -9.78 -10.89 -47.11
CA ARG A 20 -10.78 -11.48 -48.00
C ARG A 20 -12.18 -11.06 -47.55
N ARG A 21 -12.83 -10.27 -48.40
CA ARG A 21 -14.27 -10.01 -48.41
C ARG A 21 -15.02 -11.34 -48.50
N ILE A 22 -15.89 -11.63 -47.55
CA ILE A 22 -16.95 -12.63 -47.71
C ILE A 22 -18.19 -11.90 -48.21
N ALA A 23 -18.61 -12.28 -49.42
CA ALA A 23 -19.75 -11.75 -50.12
C ALA A 23 -21.06 -12.20 -49.46
N ARG A 24 -22.02 -11.28 -49.43
CA ARG A 24 -23.44 -11.52 -49.15
C ARG A 24 -23.99 -12.58 -50.12
N LEU A 25 -24.66 -13.60 -49.59
CA LEU A 25 -25.53 -14.51 -50.33
C LEU A 25 -26.99 -14.36 -49.84
N PRO A 26 -27.98 -14.55 -50.72
CA PRO A 26 -29.31 -13.97 -50.57
C PRO A 26 -30.25 -14.83 -49.73
N CYS A 27 -31.16 -14.13 -49.06
CA CYS A 27 -32.34 -14.66 -48.39
C CYS A 27 -33.21 -15.41 -49.41
N ARG A 28 -33.40 -16.72 -49.22
CA ARG A 28 -34.43 -17.50 -49.92
C ARG A 28 -35.45 -17.98 -48.90
N VAL A 29 -36.60 -17.33 -48.94
CA VAL A 29 -37.86 -17.76 -48.32
C VAL A 29 -38.23 -19.13 -48.89
N TRP A 30 -38.36 -20.13 -48.02
CA TRP A 30 -39.03 -21.39 -48.32
C TRP A 30 -40.31 -21.45 -47.48
N LEU A 31 -41.44 -21.22 -48.15
CA LEU A 31 -42.77 -21.59 -47.69
C LEU A 31 -42.88 -23.11 -47.77
N ALA A 32 -42.95 -23.78 -46.62
CA ALA A 32 -43.30 -25.19 -46.53
C ALA A 32 -44.68 -25.33 -45.88
N THR A 33 -45.70 -25.42 -46.73
CA THR A 33 -47.05 -25.88 -46.40
C THR A 33 -47.08 -27.41 -46.37
N GLY A 34 -47.46 -28.01 -45.25
CA GLY A 34 -47.76 -29.45 -45.14
C GLY A 34 -47.94 -29.93 -43.70
N PRO A 35 -49.02 -30.65 -43.34
CA PRO A 35 -49.39 -30.91 -41.93
C PRO A 35 -48.98 -32.31 -41.44
N ARG A 36 -48.89 -32.44 -40.09
CA ARG A 36 -49.16 -33.61 -39.20
C ARG A 36 -48.07 -33.79 -38.12
N PRO A 37 -48.31 -34.54 -37.02
CA PRO A 37 -49.55 -34.88 -36.32
C PRO A 37 -49.50 -34.50 -34.82
N GLY A 38 -50.66 -34.54 -34.15
CA GLY A 38 -50.78 -34.26 -32.72
C GLY A 38 -50.10 -35.29 -31.83
N TRP A 39 -49.46 -34.80 -30.78
CA TRP A 39 -49.10 -35.54 -29.58
C TRP A 39 -49.72 -34.83 -28.38
N ALA A 40 -50.58 -35.58 -27.69
CA ALA A 40 -51.11 -35.20 -26.39
C ALA A 40 -50.00 -35.38 -25.34
N GLY A 41 -49.67 -34.30 -24.63
CA GLY A 41 -48.73 -34.26 -23.52
C GLY A 41 -49.37 -33.55 -22.32
N ALA A 42 -49.17 -34.14 -21.15
CA ALA A 42 -49.77 -33.84 -19.84
C ALA A 42 -49.77 -32.35 -19.41
N PRO A 43 -50.69 -31.94 -18.50
CA PRO A 43 -50.69 -30.58 -17.96
C PRO A 43 -49.40 -30.31 -17.19
N GLY A 44 -48.79 -29.16 -17.48
CA GLY A 44 -47.51 -28.75 -16.93
C GLY A 44 -47.56 -28.59 -15.41
N ASP A 45 -46.68 -29.31 -14.74
CA ASP A 45 -46.17 -28.90 -13.44
C ASP A 45 -45.44 -27.56 -13.64
N HIS A 46 -46.06 -26.50 -13.13
CA HIS A 46 -45.37 -25.25 -12.87
C HIS A 46 -44.26 -25.56 -11.87
N VAL A 47 -43.04 -25.76 -12.35
CA VAL A 47 -41.83 -25.71 -11.54
C VAL A 47 -41.80 -24.32 -10.93
N ARG A 48 -42.23 -24.22 -9.67
CA ARG A 48 -41.95 -23.05 -8.83
C ARG A 48 -40.43 -22.94 -8.78
N LEU A 49 -39.88 -21.93 -9.44
CA LEU A 49 -38.53 -21.47 -9.17
C LEU A 49 -38.48 -21.22 -7.66
N GLY A 50 -37.77 -22.10 -6.96
CA GLY A 50 -37.58 -22.00 -5.53
C GLY A 50 -36.95 -20.65 -5.21
N ASN A 51 -37.55 -19.99 -4.23
CA ASN A 51 -37.09 -18.77 -3.58
C ASN A 51 -35.57 -18.59 -3.68
N VAL A 52 -35.14 -17.60 -4.45
CA VAL A 52 -33.97 -16.82 -4.06
C VAL A 52 -34.36 -16.27 -2.69
N ALA A 53 -33.62 -16.62 -1.64
CA ALA A 53 -33.91 -16.13 -0.29
C ALA A 53 -34.08 -14.60 -0.36
N GLU A 54 -35.24 -14.11 0.02
CA GLU A 54 -35.52 -12.67 0.08
C GLU A 54 -34.52 -12.08 1.08
N ARG A 55 -33.70 -11.13 0.63
CA ARG A 55 -32.67 -10.47 1.46
C ARG A 55 -33.36 -9.88 2.70
N ASP A 56 -32.91 -10.28 3.89
CA ASP A 56 -33.44 -9.74 5.15
C ASP A 56 -32.78 -8.39 5.45
N ILE A 57 -33.28 -7.34 4.78
CA ILE A 57 -32.75 -5.98 4.88
C ILE A 57 -32.84 -5.47 6.34
N ASP A 58 -33.90 -5.83 7.08
CA ASP A 58 -34.07 -5.39 8.47
C ASP A 58 -32.97 -5.97 9.38
N ALA A 59 -32.68 -7.27 9.25
CA ALA A 59 -31.60 -7.91 10.00
C ALA A 59 -30.23 -7.30 9.68
N GLU A 60 -29.96 -7.02 8.40
CA GLU A 60 -28.70 -6.40 7.97
C GLU A 60 -28.54 -4.96 8.47
N ILE A 61 -29.62 -4.17 8.53
CA ILE A 61 -29.59 -2.81 9.11
C ILE A 61 -29.29 -2.88 10.62
N ALA A 62 -29.91 -3.83 11.33
CA ALA A 62 -29.69 -4.01 12.76
C ALA A 62 -28.23 -4.40 13.07
N GLU A 63 -27.66 -5.34 12.31
CA GLU A 63 -26.24 -5.74 12.42
C GLU A 63 -25.29 -4.57 12.14
N LEU A 64 -25.60 -3.77 11.11
CA LEU A 64 -24.79 -2.60 10.76
C LEU A 64 -24.83 -1.51 11.85
N SER A 65 -25.99 -1.28 12.45
CA SER A 65 -26.16 -0.35 13.57
C SER A 65 -25.42 -0.81 14.83
N GLU A 66 -25.42 -2.12 15.12
CA GLU A 66 -24.64 -2.69 16.22
C GLU A 66 -23.13 -2.52 15.98
N THR A 67 -22.67 -2.79 14.76
CA THR A 67 -21.27 -2.61 14.36
C THR A 67 -20.84 -1.15 14.53
N LEU A 68 -21.64 -0.19 14.04
CA LEU A 68 -21.37 1.23 14.20
C LEU A 68 -21.36 1.65 15.68
N SER A 69 -22.27 1.12 16.49
CA SER A 69 -22.30 1.39 17.94
C SER A 69 -21.03 0.86 18.65
N GLY A 70 -20.45 -0.24 18.16
CA GLY A 70 -19.16 -0.74 18.61
C GLY A 70 -18.01 0.22 18.29
N ILE A 71 -17.99 0.74 17.07
CA ILE A 71 -17.01 1.73 16.60
C ILE A 71 -17.12 3.04 17.41
N GLU A 72 -18.33 3.54 17.65
CA GLU A 72 -18.58 4.75 18.42
C GLU A 72 -18.06 4.66 19.86
N LYS A 73 -18.07 3.47 20.48
CA LYS A 73 -17.47 3.26 21.81
C LYS A 73 -15.95 3.40 21.81
N VAL A 74 -15.28 3.10 20.70
CA VAL A 74 -13.83 3.22 20.56
C VAL A 74 -13.45 4.66 20.22
N ILE A 75 -14.20 5.29 19.30
CA ILE A 75 -13.96 6.68 18.89
C ILE A 75 -14.34 7.68 19.98
N GLU A 76 -15.31 7.33 20.84
CA GLU A 76 -15.83 8.16 21.93
C GLU A 76 -16.22 9.57 21.43
N PRO A 77 -17.26 9.70 20.58
CA PRO A 77 -17.63 10.95 19.93
C PRO A 77 -17.95 12.09 20.92
N ASP A 78 -18.38 11.77 22.13
CA ASP A 78 -18.59 12.75 23.20
C ASP A 78 -17.28 13.38 23.69
N LYS A 79 -16.21 12.59 23.84
CA LYS A 79 -14.88 13.12 24.17
C LYS A 79 -14.31 13.94 23.01
N LEU A 80 -14.54 13.52 21.77
CA LEU A 80 -14.17 14.33 20.60
C LEU A 80 -14.88 15.68 20.60
N ARG A 81 -16.16 15.75 20.99
CA ARG A 81 -16.89 17.02 21.14
C ARG A 81 -16.27 17.91 22.22
N GLU A 82 -15.91 17.33 23.37
CA GLU A 82 -15.22 18.07 24.44
C GLU A 82 -13.85 18.61 23.97
N GLN A 83 -13.07 17.79 23.27
CA GLN A 83 -11.78 18.20 22.70
C GLN A 83 -11.92 19.30 21.65
N ILE A 84 -12.95 19.22 20.79
CA ILE A 84 -13.24 20.27 19.80
C ILE A 84 -13.56 21.57 20.52
N ALA A 85 -14.40 21.55 21.56
CA ALA A 85 -14.71 22.75 22.33
C ALA A 85 -13.45 23.37 22.97
N GLU A 86 -12.58 22.55 23.56
CA GLU A 86 -11.31 23.02 24.13
C GLU A 86 -10.38 23.62 23.05
N LEU A 87 -10.28 22.97 21.89
CA LEU A 87 -9.46 23.44 20.77
C LEU A 87 -10.06 24.70 20.11
N GLU A 88 -11.38 24.86 20.09
CA GLU A 88 -12.06 26.08 19.64
C GLU A 88 -11.83 27.26 20.59
N ASP A 89 -11.85 27.01 21.90
CA ASP A 89 -11.49 28.00 22.92
C ASP A 89 -10.02 28.45 22.76
N GLN A 90 -9.10 27.50 22.55
CA GLN A 90 -7.69 27.79 22.27
C GLN A 90 -7.51 28.53 20.93
N ALA A 91 -8.26 28.16 19.90
CA ALA A 91 -8.26 28.81 18.59
C ALA A 91 -8.76 30.26 18.65
N SER A 92 -9.65 30.56 19.60
CA SER A 92 -10.23 31.88 19.83
C SER A 92 -9.34 32.80 20.67
N ALA A 93 -8.25 32.27 21.24
CA ALA A 93 -7.33 33.03 22.08
C ALA A 93 -6.55 34.08 21.24
N PRO A 94 -6.54 35.37 21.63
CA PRO A 94 -5.90 36.44 20.85
C PRO A 94 -4.39 36.29 20.68
N ASP A 95 -3.74 35.58 21.61
CA ASP A 95 -2.30 35.34 21.71
C ASP A 95 -1.83 34.11 20.92
N LEU A 96 -2.75 33.31 20.35
CA LEU A 96 -2.38 32.07 19.65
C LEU A 96 -1.38 32.32 18.51
N TRP A 97 -1.52 33.45 17.81
CA TRP A 97 -0.67 33.80 16.66
C TRP A 97 0.67 34.41 17.05
N ASP A 98 0.95 34.61 18.33
CA ASP A 98 2.28 34.99 18.81
C ASP A 98 3.31 33.84 18.61
N ASP A 99 2.81 32.60 18.52
CA ASP A 99 3.58 31.40 18.17
C ASP A 99 2.93 30.70 16.96
N VAL A 100 3.51 30.91 15.78
CA VAL A 100 3.00 30.38 14.51
C VAL A 100 2.99 28.85 14.48
N GLU A 101 3.94 28.18 15.13
CA GLU A 101 3.99 26.72 15.19
C GLU A 101 2.85 26.18 16.05
N ARG A 102 2.62 26.80 17.21
CA ARG A 102 1.49 26.46 18.09
C ARG A 102 0.14 26.71 17.41
N ALA A 103 -0.01 27.82 16.70
CA ALA A 103 -1.23 28.14 15.96
C ALA A 103 -1.54 27.08 14.88
N GLN A 104 -0.52 26.65 14.13
CA GLN A 104 -0.68 25.59 13.12
C GLN A 104 -1.05 24.25 13.75
N GLN A 105 -0.46 23.88 14.89
CA GLN A 105 -0.78 22.64 15.58
C GLN A 105 -2.23 22.62 16.09
N VAL A 106 -2.67 23.69 16.77
CA VAL A 106 -4.03 23.79 17.32
C VAL A 106 -5.07 23.77 16.19
N THR A 107 -4.88 24.58 15.15
CA THR A 107 -5.83 24.63 14.02
C THR A 107 -5.88 23.33 13.23
N SER A 108 -4.75 22.65 13.04
CA SER A 108 -4.69 21.34 12.37
C SER A 108 -5.40 20.25 13.18
N ARG A 109 -5.15 20.19 14.50
CA ARG A 109 -5.82 19.24 15.40
C ARG A 109 -7.32 19.47 15.47
N LEU A 110 -7.75 20.74 15.52
CA LEU A 110 -9.16 21.10 15.48
C LEU A 110 -9.83 20.64 14.18
N SER A 111 -9.20 20.90 13.04
CA SER A 111 -9.71 20.47 11.74
C SER A 111 -9.83 18.94 11.65
N TYR A 112 -8.84 18.20 12.17
CA TYR A 112 -8.87 16.74 12.18
C TYR A 112 -10.03 16.19 13.02
N ALA A 113 -10.13 16.64 14.28
CA ALA A 113 -11.18 16.20 15.20
C ALA A 113 -12.59 16.54 14.67
N GLN A 114 -12.78 17.72 14.08
CA GLN A 114 -14.04 18.10 13.46
C GLN A 114 -14.41 17.24 12.24
N VAL A 115 -13.43 16.89 11.39
CA VAL A 115 -13.67 15.99 10.24
C VAL A 115 -14.07 14.60 10.71
N GLU A 116 -13.38 14.07 11.71
CA GLU A 116 -13.67 12.76 12.28
C GLU A 116 -15.07 12.70 12.90
N LEU A 117 -15.42 13.69 13.74
CA LEU A 117 -16.75 13.76 14.35
C LEU A 117 -17.86 13.88 13.30
N ARG A 118 -17.68 14.73 12.27
CA ARG A 118 -18.65 14.86 11.17
C ARG A 118 -18.86 13.54 10.46
N LYS A 119 -17.77 12.82 10.16
CA LYS A 119 -17.85 11.53 9.44
C LYS A 119 -18.66 10.50 10.23
N VAL A 120 -18.43 10.38 11.54
CA VAL A 120 -19.17 9.43 12.40
C VAL A 120 -20.64 9.84 12.51
N ALA A 121 -20.91 11.13 12.72
CA ALA A 121 -22.28 11.65 12.83
C ALA A 121 -23.09 11.45 11.54
N GLU A 122 -22.49 11.69 10.38
CA GLU A 122 -23.13 11.47 9.07
C GLU A 122 -23.44 10.00 8.81
N LEU A 123 -22.50 9.09 9.15
CA LEU A 123 -22.74 7.65 9.04
C LEU A 123 -23.86 7.19 9.97
N ARG A 124 -23.88 7.68 11.21
CA ARG A 124 -24.94 7.36 12.18
C ARG A 124 -26.30 7.82 11.69
N GLN A 125 -26.40 9.04 11.19
CA GLN A 125 -27.65 9.56 10.63
C GLN A 125 -28.15 8.71 9.46
N ARG A 126 -27.27 8.39 8.50
CA ARG A 126 -27.65 7.57 7.34
C ARG A 126 -28.13 6.18 7.73
N VAL A 127 -27.50 5.54 8.72
CA VAL A 127 -27.94 4.24 9.26
C VAL A 127 -29.31 4.35 9.94
N ASP A 128 -29.55 5.43 10.69
CA ASP A 128 -30.82 5.67 11.38
C ASP A 128 -31.97 6.03 10.42
N ASP A 129 -31.67 6.58 9.24
CA ASP A 129 -32.64 6.90 8.20
C ASP A 129 -33.09 5.64 7.40
N LEU A 130 -32.23 4.62 7.28
CA LEU A 130 -32.52 3.40 6.49
C LEU A 130 -33.82 2.67 6.88
N PRO A 131 -34.11 2.41 8.18
CA PRO A 131 -35.38 1.80 8.59
C PRO A 131 -36.60 2.62 8.15
N VAL A 132 -36.53 3.95 8.25
CA VAL A 132 -37.63 4.85 7.89
C VAL A 132 -37.87 4.81 6.37
N MET A 133 -36.80 4.85 5.57
CA MET A 133 -36.91 4.72 4.12
C MET A 133 -37.48 3.37 3.70
N LEU A 134 -37.09 2.29 4.38
CA LEU A 134 -37.57 0.93 4.10
C LEU A 134 -39.06 0.78 4.45
N GLU A 135 -39.49 1.33 5.59
CA GLU A 135 -40.89 1.34 6.01
C GLU A 135 -41.77 2.09 5.00
N LEU A 136 -41.35 3.30 4.59
CA LEU A 136 -42.06 4.08 3.57
C LEU A 136 -42.16 3.34 2.22
N GLY A 137 -41.05 2.76 1.74
CA GLY A 137 -41.05 2.01 0.48
C GLY A 137 -41.95 0.77 0.52
N ARG A 138 -42.03 0.09 1.67
CA ARG A 138 -42.92 -1.06 1.87
C ARG A 138 -44.39 -0.65 1.94
N ASP A 139 -44.71 0.43 2.66
CA ASP A 139 -46.07 0.93 2.84
C ASP A 139 -46.67 1.46 1.52
N GLU A 140 -45.84 2.10 0.69
CA GLU A 140 -46.25 2.58 -0.63
C GLU A 140 -46.25 1.48 -1.71
N GLY A 141 -45.67 0.32 -1.41
CA GLY A 141 -45.51 -0.79 -2.35
C GLY A 141 -44.55 -0.46 -3.50
N ASP A 142 -43.61 0.45 -3.27
CA ASP A 142 -42.62 0.90 -4.25
C ASP A 142 -41.38 0.00 -4.20
N SER A 143 -41.28 -0.93 -5.15
CA SER A 143 -40.13 -1.82 -5.28
C SER A 143 -38.83 -1.09 -5.65
N ASP A 144 -38.92 0.05 -6.32
CA ASP A 144 -37.73 0.82 -6.71
C ASP A 144 -37.14 1.53 -5.49
N ALA A 145 -37.99 2.04 -4.58
CA ALA A 145 -37.57 2.60 -3.29
C ALA A 145 -36.87 1.54 -2.41
N VAL A 146 -37.40 0.32 -2.33
CA VAL A 146 -36.76 -0.78 -1.59
C VAL A 146 -35.40 -1.16 -2.21
N ALA A 147 -35.29 -1.13 -3.55
CA ALA A 147 -34.03 -1.38 -4.24
C ALA A 147 -33.01 -0.25 -4.07
N GLU A 148 -33.45 0.98 -3.81
CA GLU A 148 -32.58 2.10 -3.44
C GLU A 148 -32.02 1.93 -2.02
N VAL A 149 -32.86 1.58 -1.05
CA VAL A 149 -32.43 1.24 0.32
C VAL A 149 -31.39 0.13 0.31
N SER A 150 -31.59 -0.91 -0.50
CA SER A 150 -30.65 -2.03 -0.65
C SER A 150 -29.27 -1.56 -1.14
N ARG A 151 -29.21 -0.63 -2.10
CA ARG A 151 -27.95 -0.06 -2.61
C ARG A 151 -27.27 0.86 -1.60
N GLU A 152 -28.06 1.66 -0.87
CA GLU A 152 -27.54 2.54 0.18
C GLU A 152 -26.98 1.72 1.35
N LEU A 153 -27.64 0.62 1.72
CA LEU A 153 -27.16 -0.33 2.71
C LEU A 153 -25.81 -0.93 2.30
N ASP A 154 -25.63 -1.33 1.04
CA ASP A 154 -24.36 -1.85 0.55
C ASP A 154 -23.24 -0.79 0.62
N ALA A 155 -23.53 0.46 0.24
CA ALA A 155 -22.58 1.57 0.33
C ALA A 155 -22.21 1.92 1.80
N LEU A 156 -23.17 1.85 2.72
CA LEU A 156 -22.93 2.08 4.15
C LEU A 156 -22.12 0.94 4.78
N LYS A 157 -22.36 -0.32 4.38
CA LYS A 157 -21.55 -1.46 4.80
C LYS A 157 -20.07 -1.27 4.46
N GLU A 158 -19.77 -0.87 3.23
CA GLU A 158 -18.41 -0.56 2.81
C GLU A 158 -17.81 0.59 3.63
N SER A 159 -18.56 1.68 3.81
CA SER A 159 -18.09 2.86 4.54
C SER A 159 -17.82 2.59 6.03
N ILE A 160 -18.67 1.77 6.67
CA ILE A 160 -18.54 1.40 8.08
C ILE A 160 -17.41 0.39 8.26
N ALA A 161 -17.25 -0.59 7.37
CA ALA A 161 -16.11 -1.50 7.39
C ALA A 161 -14.79 -0.73 7.28
N ASP A 162 -14.70 0.24 6.38
CA ASP A 162 -13.51 1.08 6.24
C ASP A 162 -13.19 1.91 7.51
N LEU A 163 -14.23 2.36 8.22
CA LEU A 163 -14.08 3.06 9.49
C LEU A 163 -13.66 2.11 10.63
N GLU A 164 -14.26 0.92 10.69
CA GLU A 164 -13.90 -0.13 11.65
C GLU A 164 -12.41 -0.44 11.55
N ILE A 165 -11.90 -0.69 10.33
CA ILE A 165 -10.48 -0.97 10.11
C ILE A 165 -9.61 0.17 10.62
N ARG A 166 -9.97 1.44 10.37
CA ARG A 166 -9.20 2.58 10.89
C ARG A 166 -9.15 2.59 12.41
N THR A 167 -10.24 2.27 13.10
CA THR A 167 -10.25 2.21 14.57
C THR A 167 -9.40 1.07 15.14
N LEU A 168 -9.19 -0.01 14.37
CA LEU A 168 -8.32 -1.12 14.76
C LEU A 168 -6.83 -0.79 14.60
N LEU A 169 -6.49 0.20 13.76
CA LEU A 169 -5.12 0.63 13.47
C LEU A 169 -4.63 1.62 14.54
N SER A 170 -4.13 1.09 15.66
CA SER A 170 -3.66 1.88 16.81
C SER A 170 -2.14 1.91 16.99
N GLY A 171 -1.36 1.52 15.98
CA GLY A 171 0.10 1.52 16.01
C GLY A 171 0.70 2.92 15.83
N GLU A 172 1.88 3.16 16.42
CA GLU A 172 2.58 4.46 16.37
C GLU A 172 2.83 4.97 14.93
N TYR A 173 3.03 4.05 13.99
CA TYR A 173 3.34 4.36 12.59
C TYR A 173 2.17 4.09 11.64
N ASP A 174 1.02 3.65 12.13
CA ASP A 174 -0.08 3.15 11.28
C ASP A 174 -0.64 4.22 10.36
N GLU A 175 -0.68 5.48 10.80
CA GLU A 175 -1.16 6.64 10.03
C GLU A 175 -0.27 6.96 8.82
N ARG A 176 1.00 6.54 8.85
CA ARG A 176 2.01 6.95 7.85
C ARG A 176 1.81 6.25 6.51
N GLU A 177 2.44 6.83 5.50
CA GLU A 177 2.59 6.23 4.18
C GLU A 177 3.44 4.95 4.27
N ALA A 178 3.27 4.04 3.30
CA ALA A 178 3.95 2.75 3.29
C ALA A 178 4.99 2.69 2.19
N VAL A 179 6.17 2.14 2.49
CA VAL A 179 7.13 1.67 1.51
C VAL A 179 7.13 0.15 1.54
N VAL A 180 6.81 -0.45 0.40
CA VAL A 180 6.74 -1.90 0.23
C VAL A 180 7.92 -2.36 -0.62
N THR A 181 8.68 -3.30 -0.10
CA THR A 181 9.78 -3.96 -0.81
C THR A 181 9.43 -5.43 -1.03
N ILE A 182 9.43 -5.85 -2.28
CA ILE A 182 9.20 -7.25 -2.67
C ILE A 182 10.55 -7.84 -3.08
N ARG A 183 10.89 -9.02 -2.55
CA ARG A 183 12.10 -9.77 -2.91
C ARG A 183 11.75 -11.17 -3.37
N SER A 184 12.32 -11.59 -4.50
CA SER A 184 12.22 -12.96 -4.97
C SER A 184 12.98 -13.91 -4.02
N GLY A 185 12.33 -14.99 -3.59
CA GLY A 185 12.91 -16.00 -2.72
C GLY A 185 13.37 -17.26 -3.46
N ALA A 186 13.22 -18.42 -2.81
CA ALA A 186 13.49 -19.70 -3.43
C ALA A 186 12.48 -20.02 -4.56
N GLY A 187 12.97 -20.56 -5.67
CA GLY A 187 12.16 -20.90 -6.85
C GLY A 187 12.75 -20.42 -8.19
N GLY A 188 13.89 -19.72 -8.16
CA GLY A 188 14.60 -19.31 -9.38
C GLY A 188 13.78 -18.33 -10.22
N VAL A 189 13.69 -18.59 -11.52
CA VAL A 189 12.97 -17.73 -12.49
C VAL A 189 11.49 -17.61 -12.15
N ASP A 190 10.85 -18.68 -11.67
CA ASP A 190 9.44 -18.62 -11.25
C ASP A 190 9.23 -17.75 -10.00
N ALA A 191 10.22 -17.66 -9.11
CA ALA A 191 10.14 -16.78 -7.95
C ALA A 191 10.29 -15.31 -8.37
N ALA A 192 11.14 -15.04 -9.36
CA ALA A 192 11.30 -13.70 -9.92
C ALA A 192 10.03 -13.24 -10.67
N ASP A 193 9.41 -14.12 -11.46
CA ASP A 193 8.11 -13.84 -12.09
C ASP A 193 7.00 -13.65 -11.06
N PHE A 194 6.99 -14.45 -9.98
CA PHE A 194 6.03 -14.27 -8.90
C PHE A 194 6.18 -12.92 -8.17
N ALA A 195 7.41 -12.45 -7.97
CA ALA A 195 7.64 -11.12 -7.40
C ALA A 195 7.06 -10.01 -8.30
N ASP A 196 7.16 -10.15 -9.63
CA ASP A 196 6.52 -9.24 -10.58
C ASP A 196 4.99 -9.31 -10.53
N MET A 197 4.42 -10.52 -10.41
CA MET A 197 2.98 -10.69 -10.21
C MET A 197 2.48 -10.01 -8.94
N LEU A 198 3.22 -10.10 -7.83
CA LEU A 198 2.88 -9.43 -6.57
C LEU A 198 2.99 -7.91 -6.68
N LEU A 199 4.02 -7.39 -7.35
CA LEU A 199 4.13 -5.96 -7.60
C LEU A 199 2.90 -5.45 -8.34
N ARG A 200 2.51 -6.13 -9.43
CA ARG A 200 1.32 -5.77 -10.22
C ARG A 200 0.03 -5.85 -9.40
N MET A 201 -0.08 -6.85 -8.52
CA MET A 201 -1.22 -7.01 -7.61
C MET A 201 -1.38 -5.81 -6.68
N TYR A 202 -0.32 -5.40 -5.99
CA TYR A 202 -0.37 -4.25 -5.08
C TYR A 202 -0.57 -2.92 -5.80
N LEU A 203 0.03 -2.72 -6.97
CA LEU A 203 -0.18 -1.51 -7.77
C LEU A 203 -1.63 -1.39 -8.23
N ARG A 204 -2.27 -2.51 -8.64
CA ARG A 204 -3.69 -2.54 -9.01
C ARG A 204 -4.60 -2.30 -7.82
N TRP A 205 -4.28 -2.90 -6.67
CA TRP A 205 -5.00 -2.64 -5.43
C TRP A 205 -4.98 -1.15 -5.09
N ALA A 206 -3.81 -0.50 -5.16
CA ALA A 206 -3.68 0.92 -4.89
C ALA A 206 -4.44 1.78 -5.91
N GLU A 207 -4.39 1.43 -7.20
CA GLU A 207 -5.13 2.12 -8.26
C GLU A 207 -6.66 2.05 -8.06
N ARG A 208 -7.19 0.88 -7.66
CA ARG A 208 -8.61 0.70 -7.35
C ARG A 208 -9.10 1.60 -6.22
N HIS A 209 -8.25 1.85 -5.23
CA HIS A 209 -8.55 2.74 -4.10
C HIS A 209 -8.23 4.22 -4.38
N GLY A 210 -7.71 4.55 -5.56
CA GLY A 210 -7.27 5.90 -5.90
C GLY A 210 -6.03 6.36 -5.12
N TYR A 211 -5.26 5.43 -4.55
CA TYR A 211 -4.02 5.75 -3.86
C TYR A 211 -2.91 6.07 -4.85
N ARG A 212 -2.15 7.12 -4.58
CA ARG A 212 -1.01 7.49 -5.42
C ARG A 212 0.16 6.55 -5.10
N THR A 213 0.73 5.94 -6.13
CA THR A 213 1.89 5.06 -6.00
C THR A 213 3.08 5.60 -6.77
N GLU A 214 4.28 5.33 -6.24
CA GLU A 214 5.55 5.70 -6.87
C GLU A 214 6.52 4.52 -6.76
N VAL A 215 7.01 4.04 -7.90
CA VAL A 215 8.00 2.96 -7.93
C VAL A 215 9.40 3.58 -7.79
N LEU A 216 10.08 3.26 -6.69
CA LEU A 216 11.35 3.87 -6.31
C LEU A 216 12.54 3.14 -6.93
N ASP A 217 12.55 1.80 -6.85
CA ASP A 217 13.63 0.97 -7.36
C ASP A 217 13.11 -0.36 -7.90
N THR A 218 13.71 -0.82 -9.00
CA THR A 218 13.38 -2.10 -9.64
C THR A 218 14.65 -2.81 -10.09
N SER A 219 14.88 -4.00 -9.55
CA SER A 219 15.98 -4.88 -9.92
C SER A 219 15.44 -6.06 -10.72
N TYR A 220 15.79 -6.13 -12.00
CA TYR A 220 15.39 -7.22 -12.89
C TYR A 220 16.25 -8.47 -12.69
N ALA A 221 15.65 -9.65 -12.83
CA ALA A 221 16.38 -10.91 -12.87
C ALA A 221 17.01 -11.16 -14.26
N GLU A 222 17.96 -12.09 -14.36
CA GLU A 222 18.71 -12.34 -15.60
C GLU A 222 17.86 -12.91 -16.75
N GLU A 223 16.86 -13.76 -16.44
CA GLU A 223 16.03 -14.42 -17.45
C GLU A 223 14.64 -13.79 -17.58
N ALA A 224 13.88 -13.72 -16.47
CA ALA A 224 12.54 -13.14 -16.43
C ALA A 224 12.17 -12.71 -15.00
N GLY A 225 11.30 -11.70 -14.90
CA GLY A 225 10.76 -11.21 -13.63
C GLY A 225 11.68 -10.27 -12.85
N LEU A 226 11.35 -10.08 -11.57
CA LEU A 226 12.00 -9.13 -10.68
C LEU A 226 12.74 -9.85 -9.56
N LYS A 227 13.99 -9.46 -9.32
CA LYS A 227 14.75 -9.89 -8.14
C LYS A 227 14.29 -9.13 -6.90
N SER A 228 14.12 -7.82 -7.04
CA SER A 228 13.54 -6.97 -6.03
C SER A 228 12.84 -5.77 -6.64
N ALA A 229 11.80 -5.27 -5.98
CA ALA A 229 11.12 -4.04 -6.35
C ALA A 229 10.66 -3.30 -5.11
N THR A 230 10.85 -1.98 -5.09
CA THR A 230 10.46 -1.11 -3.99
C THR A 230 9.51 -0.05 -4.53
N PHE A 231 8.34 0.07 -3.93
CA PHE A 231 7.36 1.10 -4.27
C PHE A 231 6.76 1.73 -3.01
N GLU A 232 6.31 2.96 -3.17
CA GLU A 232 5.70 3.78 -2.13
C GLU A 232 4.20 3.92 -2.41
N VAL A 233 3.40 3.86 -1.35
CA VAL A 233 1.96 4.09 -1.37
C VAL A 233 1.65 5.33 -0.55
N LYS A 234 1.31 6.41 -1.25
CA LYS A 234 1.00 7.73 -0.70
C LYS A 234 -0.50 7.81 -0.41
N ALA A 235 -0.86 7.26 0.74
CA ALA A 235 -2.23 7.32 1.26
C ALA A 235 -2.21 7.33 2.80
N PRO A 236 -3.19 8.01 3.42
CA PRO A 236 -3.33 7.98 4.88
C PRO A 236 -3.64 6.55 5.33
N PHE A 237 -3.02 6.13 6.44
CA PHE A 237 -3.14 4.76 6.96
C PHE A 237 -2.63 3.65 6.03
N ALA A 238 -1.83 3.98 5.01
CA ALA A 238 -1.30 2.97 4.08
C ALA A 238 -0.41 1.95 4.79
N PHE A 239 0.43 2.39 5.73
CA PHE A 239 1.28 1.48 6.50
C PHE A 239 0.44 0.57 7.38
N GLY A 240 -0.52 1.11 8.12
CA GLY A 240 -1.44 0.30 8.94
C GLY A 240 -2.11 -0.81 8.13
N LYS A 241 -2.68 -0.47 6.96
CA LYS A 241 -3.32 -1.45 6.06
C LYS A 241 -2.34 -2.48 5.50
N LEU A 242 -1.20 -2.05 4.93
CA LEU A 242 -0.28 -2.97 4.24
C LEU A 242 0.67 -3.72 5.18
N SER A 243 0.87 -3.27 6.41
CA SER A 243 1.76 -3.92 7.37
C SER A 243 1.43 -5.40 7.60
N ILE A 244 0.17 -5.82 7.40
CA ILE A 244 -0.25 -7.22 7.58
C ILE A 244 0.18 -8.12 6.43
N GLU A 245 0.54 -7.52 5.30
CA GLU A 245 1.08 -8.18 4.13
C GLU A 245 2.58 -8.45 4.25
N ALA A 246 3.23 -8.00 5.34
CA ALA A 246 4.62 -8.34 5.61
C ALA A 246 4.74 -9.85 5.93
N GLY A 247 5.52 -10.56 5.12
CA GLY A 247 5.74 -12.00 5.28
C GLY A 247 6.12 -12.71 3.98
N THR A 248 6.21 -14.05 4.04
CA THR A 248 6.49 -14.88 2.86
C THR A 248 5.20 -15.33 2.17
N HIS A 249 5.08 -14.96 0.90
CA HIS A 249 4.05 -15.41 -0.01
C HIS A 249 4.53 -16.63 -0.77
N ARG A 250 3.67 -17.66 -0.90
CA ARG A 250 3.99 -18.89 -1.61
C ARG A 250 3.10 -19.07 -2.84
N LEU A 251 3.70 -19.32 -3.99
CA LEU A 251 2.99 -19.66 -5.23
C LEU A 251 3.19 -21.14 -5.58
N VAL A 252 2.10 -21.82 -5.95
CA VAL A 252 2.10 -23.18 -6.50
C VAL A 252 1.40 -23.16 -7.85
N ARG A 253 2.16 -23.34 -8.93
CA ARG A 253 1.63 -23.38 -10.31
C ARG A 253 2.40 -24.36 -11.18
N ILE A 254 1.87 -24.62 -12.37
CA ILE A 254 2.67 -25.18 -13.46
C ILE A 254 3.50 -24.03 -14.02
N SER A 255 4.82 -24.17 -14.00
CA SER A 255 5.72 -23.12 -14.46
C SER A 255 5.66 -22.98 -15.99
N PRO A 256 5.55 -21.76 -16.53
CA PRO A 256 5.70 -21.52 -17.96
C PRO A 256 7.16 -21.60 -18.41
N PHE A 257 8.13 -21.58 -17.48
CA PHE A 257 9.56 -21.60 -17.76
C PHE A 257 10.18 -23.01 -17.65
N ASP A 258 9.48 -23.96 -17.04
CA ASP A 258 9.92 -25.36 -16.98
C ASP A 258 9.45 -26.13 -18.22
N ASN A 259 10.39 -26.56 -19.05
CA ASN A 259 10.12 -27.33 -20.27
C ASN A 259 9.39 -28.67 -20.02
N GLN A 260 9.38 -29.18 -18.78
CA GLN A 260 8.73 -30.43 -18.41
C GLN A 260 7.29 -30.24 -17.88
N GLY A 261 6.79 -29.00 -17.79
CA GLY A 261 5.45 -28.72 -17.27
C GLY A 261 5.24 -29.21 -15.83
N ARG A 262 6.31 -29.31 -15.04
CA ARG A 262 6.20 -29.77 -13.66
C ARG A 262 5.60 -28.66 -12.81
N ARG A 263 4.95 -29.09 -11.74
CA ARG A 263 4.50 -28.18 -10.70
C ARG A 263 5.73 -27.63 -9.97
N GLN A 264 5.85 -26.31 -9.95
CA GLN A 264 6.87 -25.61 -9.19
C GLN A 264 6.24 -24.92 -7.99
N THR A 265 7.04 -24.76 -6.93
CA THR A 265 6.68 -23.97 -5.76
C THR A 265 7.70 -22.85 -5.62
N SER A 266 7.19 -21.63 -5.58
CA SER A 266 8.01 -20.41 -5.54
C SER A 266 7.65 -19.57 -4.33
N PHE A 267 8.60 -18.79 -3.86
CA PHE A 267 8.45 -17.91 -2.70
C PHE A 267 8.85 -16.48 -3.04
N ALA A 268 8.14 -15.52 -2.47
CA ALA A 268 8.52 -14.11 -2.47
C ALA A 268 8.30 -13.54 -1.08
N ALA A 269 9.26 -12.75 -0.59
CA ALA A 269 9.10 -12.00 0.66
C ALA A 269 8.57 -10.61 0.33
N VAL A 270 7.60 -10.18 1.12
CA VAL A 270 7.09 -8.81 1.13
C VAL A 270 7.49 -8.20 2.46
N GLU A 271 8.22 -7.10 2.38
CA GLU A 271 8.64 -6.27 3.51
C GLU A 271 7.86 -4.96 3.42
N VAL A 272 7.25 -4.51 4.52
CA VAL A 272 6.51 -3.26 4.58
C VAL A 272 7.07 -2.42 5.71
N VAL A 273 7.49 -1.20 5.39
CA VAL A 273 8.03 -0.25 6.38
C VAL A 273 7.28 1.08 6.27
N PRO A 274 7.11 1.81 7.38
CA PRO A 274 6.52 3.14 7.30
C PRO A 274 7.50 4.08 6.62
N LEU A 275 6.97 5.07 5.90
CA LEU A 275 7.78 6.17 5.40
C LEU A 275 8.31 6.96 6.61
N ILE A 276 9.63 7.03 6.71
CA ILE A 276 10.34 7.86 7.67
C ILE A 276 11.03 8.94 6.84
N GLU A 277 10.74 10.20 7.12
CA GLU A 277 11.36 11.32 6.43
C GLU A 277 12.87 11.26 6.59
N HIS A 278 13.57 11.33 5.47
CA HIS A 278 15.02 11.36 5.45
C HIS A 278 15.50 12.82 5.52
N THR A 279 16.40 13.09 6.45
CA THR A 279 17.08 14.38 6.48
C THR A 279 18.35 14.28 5.63
N ASP A 280 18.38 14.96 4.49
CA ASP A 280 19.55 14.97 3.59
C ASP A 280 20.70 15.88 4.08
N HIS A 281 20.42 16.75 5.06
CA HIS A 281 21.36 17.73 5.57
C HIS A 281 21.41 17.75 7.09
N ILE A 282 22.56 17.37 7.65
CA ILE A 282 22.86 17.52 9.07
C ILE A 282 23.53 18.88 9.26
N GLU A 283 22.81 19.82 9.84
CA GLU A 283 23.43 21.02 10.38
C GLU A 283 24.21 20.63 11.64
N VAL A 284 25.52 20.84 11.61
CA VAL A 284 26.39 20.56 12.75
C VAL A 284 26.66 21.89 13.46
N PRO A 285 26.19 22.08 14.70
CA PRO A 285 26.48 23.28 15.47
C PRO A 285 28.00 23.45 15.65
N GLU A 286 28.49 24.69 15.56
CA GLU A 286 29.94 24.94 15.76
C GLU A 286 30.41 24.56 17.18
N ASN A 287 29.50 24.53 18.15
CA ASN A 287 29.78 24.15 19.55
C ASN A 287 30.11 22.66 19.72
N ASP A 288 29.66 21.80 18.80
CA ASP A 288 29.86 20.34 18.88
C ASP A 288 31.17 19.90 18.21
N ILE A 289 31.98 20.86 17.78
CA ILE A 289 33.15 20.62 16.95
C ILE A 289 34.39 21.24 17.60
N ARG A 290 35.45 20.45 17.74
CA ARG A 290 36.80 20.94 18.02
C ARG A 290 37.60 21.05 16.74
N VAL A 291 38.17 22.24 16.49
CA VAL A 291 39.03 22.50 15.33
C VAL A 291 40.47 22.67 15.77
N ASP A 292 41.33 21.74 15.37
CA ASP A 292 42.77 21.75 15.61
C ASP A 292 43.51 22.11 14.31
N VAL A 293 44.39 23.11 14.35
CA VAL A 293 45.16 23.56 13.17
C VAL A 293 46.62 23.13 13.33
N PHE A 294 47.21 22.57 12.28
CA PHE A 294 48.57 22.04 12.31
C PHE A 294 49.27 22.17 10.95
N ARG A 295 50.56 21.83 10.90
CA ARG A 295 51.34 21.87 9.66
C ARG A 295 51.03 20.69 8.75
N SER A 296 50.86 20.96 7.46
CA SER A 296 50.66 19.92 6.46
C SER A 296 51.87 18.99 6.39
N SER A 297 51.64 17.69 6.24
CA SER A 297 52.71 16.69 6.13
C SER A 297 52.82 16.18 4.69
N GLY A 298 53.99 16.32 4.06
CA GLY A 298 54.25 15.76 2.73
C GLY A 298 55.48 16.37 2.03
N PRO A 299 55.95 15.77 0.92
CA PRO A 299 57.01 16.35 0.09
C PRO A 299 56.46 17.59 -0.62
N GLY A 300 56.59 18.76 0.01
CA GLY A 300 56.08 20.03 -0.49
C GLY A 300 57.10 21.16 -0.37
N GLY A 301 56.85 22.25 -1.11
CA GLY A 301 57.71 23.45 -1.12
C GLY A 301 57.68 24.23 0.19
N GLN A 302 58.32 25.42 0.21
CA GLN A 302 58.45 26.26 1.43
C GLN A 302 57.12 26.49 2.16
N SER A 303 55.99 26.65 1.44
CA SER A 303 54.69 26.91 2.05
C SER A 303 54.19 25.77 2.95
N VAL A 304 54.59 24.53 2.68
CA VAL A 304 54.20 23.35 3.48
C VAL A 304 54.93 23.31 4.82
N ASN A 305 56.15 23.86 4.88
CA ASN A 305 56.98 23.83 6.08
C ASN A 305 56.84 25.06 6.99
N THR A 306 56.31 26.18 6.47
CA THR A 306 56.21 27.45 7.21
C THR A 306 54.78 27.85 7.60
N THR A 307 53.75 27.32 6.91
CA THR A 307 52.36 27.74 7.13
C THR A 307 51.53 26.62 7.76
N ASP A 308 50.76 26.95 8.80
CA ASP A 308 49.85 26.01 9.48
C ASP A 308 48.52 25.93 8.70
N SER A 309 48.57 25.30 7.52
CA SER A 309 47.42 25.21 6.61
C SER A 309 46.52 23.99 6.82
N ALA A 310 46.97 22.94 7.51
CA ALA A 310 46.18 21.72 7.71
C ALA A 310 45.19 21.87 8.87
N VAL A 311 43.99 21.34 8.69
CA VAL A 311 42.91 21.44 9.68
C VAL A 311 42.42 20.04 10.03
N ARG A 312 42.29 19.78 11.33
CA ARG A 312 41.63 18.60 11.88
C ARG A 312 40.37 19.05 12.61
N ILE A 313 39.28 18.38 12.31
CA ILE A 313 37.98 18.62 12.91
C ILE A 313 37.58 17.36 13.66
N THR A 314 37.23 17.51 14.93
CA THR A 314 36.72 16.43 15.78
C THR A 314 35.30 16.76 16.20
N HIS A 315 34.34 15.90 15.86
CA HIS A 315 32.99 16.00 16.39
C HIS A 315 32.95 15.40 17.80
N LEU A 316 32.65 16.21 18.80
CA LEU A 316 32.71 15.83 20.21
C LEU A 316 31.69 14.72 20.55
N PRO A 317 30.43 14.76 20.08
CA PRO A 317 29.44 13.74 20.42
C PRO A 317 29.76 12.35 19.85
N THR A 318 30.21 12.26 18.59
CA THR A 318 30.46 10.97 17.92
C THR A 318 31.93 10.54 17.94
N GLY A 319 32.85 11.42 18.34
CA GLY A 319 34.28 11.16 18.37
C GLY A 319 34.95 11.09 16.98
N ILE A 320 34.22 11.39 15.89
CA ILE A 320 34.75 11.29 14.53
C ILE A 320 35.80 12.37 14.30
N VAL A 321 36.97 11.94 13.82
CA VAL A 321 38.06 12.83 13.44
C VAL A 321 38.21 12.85 11.93
N VAL A 322 38.20 14.04 11.35
CA VAL A 322 38.47 14.30 9.93
C VAL A 322 39.63 15.27 9.84
N SER A 323 40.59 15.01 8.96
CA SER A 323 41.72 15.90 8.71
C SER A 323 41.84 16.21 7.23
N MET A 324 42.11 17.47 6.89
CA MET A 324 42.25 17.93 5.51
C MET A 324 43.46 18.83 5.34
N GLN A 325 44.26 18.56 4.30
CA GLN A 325 45.53 19.24 4.02
C GLN A 325 45.77 19.49 2.52
N ASN A 326 44.74 19.31 1.67
CA ASN A 326 44.90 19.30 0.21
C ASN A 326 45.16 20.69 -0.37
N GLU A 327 44.58 21.73 0.25
CA GLU A 327 44.69 23.10 -0.23
C GLU A 327 45.76 23.89 0.53
N LYS A 328 46.27 24.96 -0.09
CA LYS A 328 47.20 25.89 0.56
C LYS A 328 46.52 26.80 1.60
N SER A 329 45.20 26.99 1.48
CA SER A 329 44.41 27.85 2.36
C SER A 329 43.76 27.07 3.50
N GLN A 330 43.96 27.55 4.74
CA GLN A 330 43.34 26.99 5.95
C GLN A 330 41.80 27.02 5.89
N ILE A 331 41.21 28.12 5.39
CA ILE A 331 39.75 28.29 5.30
C ILE A 331 39.15 27.27 4.34
N GLN A 332 39.83 27.01 3.21
CA GLN A 332 39.40 26.02 2.24
C GLN A 332 39.52 24.59 2.81
N ASN A 333 40.61 24.30 3.54
CA ASN A 333 40.77 23.03 4.24
C ASN A 333 39.71 22.84 5.35
N ARG A 334 39.35 23.89 6.10
CA ARG A 334 38.25 23.84 7.10
C ARG A 334 36.91 23.54 6.44
N ALA A 335 36.57 24.24 5.36
CA ALA A 335 35.32 24.02 4.63
C ALA A 335 35.25 22.63 4.00
N ALA A 336 36.36 22.12 3.45
CA ALA A 336 36.44 20.76 2.91
C ALA A 336 36.35 19.71 4.01
N ALA A 337 37.03 19.90 5.15
CA ALA A 337 36.93 19.01 6.31
C ALA A 337 35.49 18.97 6.87
N MET A 338 34.80 20.12 6.90
CA MET A 338 33.39 20.18 7.33
C MET A 338 32.47 19.39 6.39
N ARG A 339 32.64 19.53 5.06
CA ARG A 339 31.87 18.75 4.08
C ARG A 339 32.08 17.24 4.25
N VAL A 340 33.32 16.81 4.49
CA VAL A 340 33.63 15.39 4.74
C VAL A 340 33.06 14.94 6.08
N LEU A 341 33.10 15.78 7.12
CA LEU A 341 32.48 15.48 8.41
C LEU A 341 30.97 15.30 8.28
N GLN A 342 30.28 16.23 7.62
CA GLN A 342 28.85 16.15 7.34
C GLN A 342 28.50 14.88 6.57
N SER A 343 29.28 14.54 5.53
CA SER A 343 29.08 13.29 4.77
C SER A 343 29.26 12.04 5.64
N ARG A 344 30.23 12.02 6.57
CA ARG A 344 30.43 10.89 7.50
C ARG A 344 29.32 10.79 8.54
N LEU A 345 28.85 11.92 9.08
CA LEU A 345 27.72 11.94 10.01
C LEU A 345 26.45 11.47 9.32
N LEU A 346 26.22 11.90 8.07
CA LEU A 346 25.09 11.45 7.26
C LEU A 346 25.13 9.94 7.03
N LEU A 347 26.31 9.37 6.79
CA LEU A 347 26.45 7.91 6.65
C LEU A 347 26.08 7.17 7.95
N ILE A 348 26.48 7.67 9.12
CA ILE A 348 26.14 7.05 10.40
C ILE A 348 24.64 7.16 10.66
N GLN A 349 24.06 8.34 10.46
CA GLN A 349 22.63 8.53 10.62
C GLN A 349 21.84 7.61 9.67
N ARG A 350 22.28 7.48 8.41
CA ARG A 350 21.67 6.53 7.46
C ARG A 350 21.78 5.10 7.94
N GLN A 351 22.92 4.69 8.50
CA GLN A 351 23.08 3.34 9.07
C GLN A 351 22.18 3.11 10.28
N GLU A 352 22.01 4.11 11.15
CA GLU A 352 21.10 4.04 12.29
C GLU A 352 19.63 4.00 11.83
N GLU A 353 19.26 4.81 10.84
CA GLU A 353 17.93 4.77 10.22
C GLU A 353 17.65 3.44 9.53
N GLU A 354 18.62 2.90 8.78
CA GLU A 354 18.51 1.57 8.16
C GLU A 354 18.40 0.46 9.22
N ALA A 355 19.13 0.57 10.34
CA ALA A 355 19.01 -0.37 11.45
C ALA A 355 17.62 -0.32 12.08
N LYS A 356 17.09 0.89 12.37
CA LYS A 356 15.72 1.07 12.87
C LYS A 356 14.68 0.54 11.88
N LYS A 357 14.83 0.84 10.58
CA LYS A 357 13.95 0.31 9.53
C LYS A 357 13.99 -1.22 9.50
N ARG A 358 15.16 -1.82 9.68
CA ARG A 358 15.32 -3.27 9.72
C ARG A 358 14.71 -3.89 10.98
N GLU A 359 14.81 -3.21 12.12
CA GLU A 359 14.11 -3.60 13.35
C GLU A 359 12.59 -3.56 13.15
N LEU A 360 12.09 -2.48 12.54
CA LEU A 360 10.66 -2.32 12.23
C LEU A 360 10.15 -3.33 11.20
N ALA A 361 10.94 -3.64 10.17
CA ALA A 361 10.60 -4.62 9.14
C ALA A 361 10.59 -6.06 9.68
N GLY A 362 11.35 -6.35 10.74
CA GLY A 362 11.61 -7.71 11.22
C GLY A 362 12.52 -8.52 10.29
N ASP A 363 12.87 -9.75 10.69
CA ASP A 363 13.66 -10.69 9.88
C ASP A 363 12.73 -11.54 8.99
N VAL A 364 12.06 -10.90 8.02
CA VAL A 364 11.21 -11.61 7.05
C VAL A 364 12.11 -12.33 6.04
N LYS A 365 12.49 -13.56 6.36
CA LYS A 365 13.20 -14.44 5.41
C LYS A 365 12.18 -15.14 4.52
N ALA A 366 12.39 -15.07 3.20
CA ALA A 366 11.68 -15.88 2.20
C ALA A 366 12.01 -17.37 2.32
N SER A 367 11.67 -17.97 3.47
CA SER A 367 12.04 -19.31 3.89
C SER A 367 10.82 -20.22 3.86
N TRP A 368 11.06 -21.50 3.62
CA TRP A 368 10.03 -22.52 3.48
C TRP A 368 9.14 -22.68 4.71
N GLY A 369 9.62 -22.33 5.91
CA GLY A 369 8.96 -22.56 7.19
C GLY A 369 8.05 -21.44 7.71
N ASP A 370 8.04 -20.26 7.09
CA ASP A 370 7.34 -19.07 7.61
C ASP A 370 6.45 -18.43 6.53
N GLN A 371 5.41 -19.17 6.14
CA GLN A 371 4.49 -18.78 5.06
C GLN A 371 3.26 -18.11 5.65
N MET A 372 2.97 -16.88 5.21
CA MET A 372 1.72 -16.22 5.58
C MET A 372 0.57 -16.59 4.65
N ARG A 373 0.82 -16.69 3.34
CA ARG A 373 -0.25 -16.90 2.34
C ARG A 373 0.19 -17.85 1.24
N SER A 374 -0.71 -18.75 0.87
CA SER A 374 -0.50 -19.74 -0.19
C SER A 374 -1.45 -19.48 -1.36
N TYR A 375 -0.87 -19.23 -2.53
CA TYR A 375 -1.53 -19.05 -3.82
C TYR A 375 -1.39 -20.34 -4.62
N VAL A 376 -2.46 -21.14 -4.71
CA VAL A 376 -2.47 -22.39 -5.46
C VAL A 376 -3.26 -22.17 -6.75
N LEU A 377 -2.60 -22.33 -7.90
CA LEU A 377 -3.23 -22.22 -9.22
C LEU A 377 -3.52 -23.60 -9.86
N HIS A 378 -2.82 -24.64 -9.40
CA HIS A 378 -3.01 -26.01 -9.88
C HIS A 378 -2.74 -27.01 -8.73
N PRO A 379 -3.61 -28.00 -8.46
CA PRO A 379 -4.63 -28.57 -9.36
C PRO A 379 -6.01 -27.92 -9.21
N TYR A 380 -6.23 -27.20 -8.12
CA TYR A 380 -7.37 -26.33 -7.86
C TYR A 380 -6.87 -24.90 -7.75
N GLN A 381 -7.77 -23.95 -7.94
CA GLN A 381 -7.50 -22.52 -7.84
C GLN A 381 -7.99 -22.03 -6.48
N MET A 382 -7.07 -21.59 -5.62
CA MET A 382 -7.39 -21.10 -4.29
C MET A 382 -6.26 -20.24 -3.74
N VAL A 383 -6.61 -19.13 -3.09
CA VAL A 383 -5.70 -18.34 -2.26
C VAL A 383 -6.13 -18.51 -0.81
N LYS A 384 -5.19 -18.90 0.05
CA LYS A 384 -5.46 -19.13 1.49
C LYS A 384 -4.46 -18.35 2.33
N ASP A 385 -4.97 -17.53 3.24
CA ASP A 385 -4.16 -16.98 4.34
C ASP A 385 -4.08 -18.01 5.46
N LEU A 386 -2.85 -18.37 5.84
CA LEU A 386 -2.59 -19.43 6.82
C LEU A 386 -2.76 -18.94 8.27
N ARG A 387 -2.77 -17.62 8.49
CA ARG A 387 -2.93 -17.02 9.82
C ARG A 387 -4.40 -16.91 10.19
N THR A 388 -5.20 -16.36 9.27
CA THR A 388 -6.64 -16.12 9.48
C THR A 388 -7.51 -17.30 9.04
N GLY A 389 -6.99 -18.17 8.16
CA GLY A 389 -7.74 -19.28 7.57
C GLY A 389 -8.69 -18.89 6.44
N VAL A 390 -8.71 -17.61 6.04
CA VAL A 390 -9.58 -17.11 4.96
C VAL A 390 -9.14 -17.70 3.62
N GLU A 391 -10.13 -18.17 2.85
CA GLU A 391 -9.94 -18.79 1.55
C GLU A 391 -10.72 -18.04 0.46
N ILE A 392 -10.07 -17.78 -0.67
CA ILE A 392 -10.65 -17.16 -1.87
C ILE A 392 -10.49 -18.11 -3.05
N GLY A 393 -11.61 -18.50 -3.67
CA GLY A 393 -11.64 -19.47 -4.77
C GLY A 393 -11.24 -18.91 -6.15
N ASN A 394 -11.11 -17.58 -6.30
CA ASN A 394 -10.71 -16.93 -7.54
C ASN A 394 -9.34 -16.22 -7.39
N PRO A 395 -8.21 -16.89 -7.65
CA PRO A 395 -6.89 -16.28 -7.58
C PRO A 395 -6.66 -15.15 -8.59
N GLN A 396 -7.36 -15.13 -9.73
CA GLN A 396 -7.16 -14.07 -10.72
C GLN A 396 -7.66 -12.72 -10.18
N ALA A 397 -8.83 -12.71 -9.54
CA ALA A 397 -9.34 -11.52 -8.86
C ALA A 397 -8.36 -10.98 -7.81
N VAL A 398 -7.76 -11.88 -7.02
CA VAL A 398 -6.72 -11.54 -6.04
C VAL A 398 -5.52 -10.88 -6.72
N PHE A 399 -4.97 -11.48 -7.78
CA PHE A 399 -3.85 -10.88 -8.55
C PHE A 399 -4.22 -9.58 -9.29
N ASP A 400 -5.52 -9.35 -9.53
CA ASP A 400 -6.05 -8.10 -10.08
C ASP A 400 -6.33 -7.03 -9.01
N GLY A 401 -5.96 -7.28 -7.76
CA GLY A 401 -5.99 -6.30 -6.66
C GLY A 401 -7.13 -6.46 -5.66
N GLU A 402 -7.97 -7.51 -5.76
CA GLU A 402 -9.05 -7.78 -4.78
C GLU A 402 -8.49 -8.50 -3.54
N ILE A 403 -7.73 -7.76 -2.74
CA ILE A 403 -7.08 -8.24 -1.52
C ILE A 403 -7.66 -7.64 -0.24
N ASP A 404 -8.66 -6.76 -0.33
CA ASP A 404 -9.22 -6.04 0.83
C ASP A 404 -9.71 -6.99 1.91
N ARG A 405 -10.47 -8.02 1.53
CA ARG A 405 -10.91 -9.06 2.47
C ARG A 405 -9.75 -9.75 3.20
N LEU A 406 -8.60 -9.93 2.55
CA LEU A 406 -7.42 -10.55 3.18
C LEU A 406 -6.75 -9.58 4.16
N ILE A 407 -6.69 -8.30 3.79
CA ILE A 407 -6.13 -7.23 4.62
C ILE A 407 -7.00 -7.01 5.86
N GLU A 408 -8.31 -6.82 5.67
CA GLU A 408 -9.30 -6.57 6.72
C GLU A 408 -9.30 -7.66 7.78
N GLU A 409 -9.44 -8.92 7.35
CA GLU A 409 -9.41 -10.08 8.25
C GLU A 409 -8.05 -10.25 8.92
N GLY A 410 -6.97 -9.90 8.22
CA GLY A 410 -5.63 -9.88 8.78
C GLY A 410 -5.46 -8.85 9.90
N ILE A 411 -6.04 -7.65 9.74
CA ILE A 411 -6.02 -6.58 10.75
C ILE A 411 -6.81 -7.01 11.99
N ARG A 412 -8.02 -7.56 11.79
CA ARG A 412 -8.84 -8.13 12.88
C ARG A 412 -8.08 -9.23 13.63
N TRP A 413 -7.45 -10.15 12.92
CA TRP A 413 -6.61 -11.20 13.52
C TRP A 413 -5.45 -10.64 14.34
N ARG A 414 -4.74 -9.61 13.84
CA ARG A 414 -3.64 -8.99 14.57
C ARG A 414 -4.15 -8.37 15.88
N ARG A 415 -5.30 -7.71 15.85
CA ARG A 415 -5.87 -7.11 17.06
C ARG A 415 -6.19 -8.16 18.12
N GLN A 416 -6.81 -9.28 17.72
CA GLN A 416 -7.10 -10.41 18.63
C GLN A 416 -5.82 -10.99 19.27
N GLN A 417 -4.71 -11.03 18.53
CA GLN A 417 -3.41 -11.46 19.08
C GLN A 417 -2.84 -10.46 20.10
N GLN A 418 -3.00 -9.15 19.87
CA GLN A 418 -2.58 -8.12 20.81
C GLN A 418 -3.40 -8.15 22.11
N GLU A 419 -4.70 -8.36 22.00
CA GLU A 419 -5.59 -8.46 23.16
C GLU A 419 -5.27 -9.70 24.01
N SER A 420 -5.05 -10.85 23.37
CA SER A 420 -4.69 -12.09 24.08
C SER A 420 -3.33 -12.01 24.78
N SER A 421 -2.35 -11.35 24.16
CA SER A 421 -1.03 -11.11 24.76
C SER A 421 -1.04 -10.07 25.89
N SER A 422 -1.95 -9.09 25.86
CA SER A 422 -2.11 -8.11 26.95
C SER A 422 -2.84 -8.65 28.19
N THR A 423 -3.63 -9.72 28.01
CA THR A 423 -4.42 -10.35 29.08
C THR A 423 -3.64 -11.47 29.79
N SER A 424 -2.56 -11.96 29.18
CA SER A 424 -1.65 -12.99 29.71
C SER A 424 -0.46 -12.36 30.41
#